data_AF-A0A0Q6CP96-F1
#
_entry.id   AF-A0A0Q6CP96-F1
#
_cell.length_a   1.000
_cell.length_b   1.000
_cell.length_c   1.000
_cell.angle_alpha   90.00
_cell.angle_beta   90.00
_cell.angle_gamma   90.00
#
_symmetry.space_group_name_H-M   'P 1'
#
loop_
_entity.id
_entity.type
_entity.pdbx_description
1 polymer ?
#
loop_
_entity_poly.entity_id
_entity_poly.type
_entity_poly.pdbx_seq_one_letter_code
_entity_poly.pdbx_strand_id
1 'polypeptide(L)'
;MRAFQFRGDDLVEFVRRSIYAMIDAGAKPFAGDIGGVAPDFYPTDRWGTTREEIADALITEWQKRGGGELEIWSYPFAFVEVYYPDGWTGPER
;
A
#
# COMPACT_ATOMS: atom_id res chain seq x y z
N MET A 1 7.02 -18.47 21.26
CA MET A 1 6.72 -17.74 20.01
C MET A 1 8.02 -17.21 19.45
N ARG A 2 8.36 -17.51 18.19
CA ARG A 2 9.55 -16.96 17.51
C ARG A 2 9.05 -15.87 16.56
N ALA A 3 9.48 -14.63 16.77
CA ALA A 3 9.13 -13.48 15.93
C ALA A 3 10.40 -12.67 15.66
N PHE A 4 10.47 -11.99 14.51
CA PHE A 4 11.68 -11.30 14.08
C PHE A 4 11.91 -9.94 14.78
N GLN A 5 10.94 -9.44 15.57
CA GLN A 5 11.05 -8.27 16.46
C GLN A 5 11.85 -7.06 15.91
N PHE A 6 11.76 -6.77 14.61
CA PHE A 6 12.41 -5.60 14.01
C PHE A 6 11.90 -4.31 14.68
N ARG A 7 12.79 -3.33 14.85
CA ARG A 7 12.50 -2.03 15.49
C ARG A 7 13.26 -0.93 14.78
N GLY A 8 12.77 0.31 14.91
CA GLY A 8 13.43 1.49 14.36
C GLY A 8 13.74 1.32 12.87
N ASP A 9 14.97 1.62 12.48
CA ASP A 9 15.41 1.60 11.09
C ASP A 9 15.33 0.22 10.43
N ASP A 10 15.56 -0.86 11.19
CA ASP A 10 15.45 -2.23 10.67
C ASP A 10 14.00 -2.57 10.28
N LEU A 11 13.04 -2.08 11.07
CA LEU A 11 11.62 -2.25 10.76
C LEU A 11 11.24 -1.43 9.51
N VAL A 12 11.73 -0.19 9.42
CA VAL A 12 11.49 0.67 8.25
C VAL A 12 12.05 0.03 6.98
N GLU A 13 13.27 -0.50 7.04
CA GLU A 13 13.90 -1.17 5.90
C GLU A 13 13.18 -2.46 5.52
N PHE A 14 12.74 -3.25 6.50
CA PHE A 14 11.92 -4.44 6.24
C PHE A 14 10.60 -4.07 5.54
N VAL A 15 9.91 -3.03 6.01
CA VAL A 15 8.66 -2.54 5.40
C VAL A 15 8.92 -2.06 3.98
N ARG A 16 9.98 -1.28 3.73
CA ARG A 16 10.36 -0.82 2.40
C ARG A 16 10.55 -1.98 1.42
N ARG A 17 11.32 -2.99 1.80
CA ARG A 17 11.54 -4.19 0.97
C ARG A 17 10.25 -4.97 0.71
N SER A 18 9.36 -5.01 1.69
CA SER A 18 8.06 -5.66 1.54
C SER A 18 7.19 -4.92 0.52
N ILE A 19 7.16 -3.58 0.57
CA ILE A 19 6.44 -2.75 -0.41
C ILE A 19 7.01 -2.98 -1.82
N TYR A 20 8.33 -2.97 -1.99
CA TYR A 20 8.96 -3.25 -3.28
C TYR A 20 8.57 -4.63 -3.81
N ALA A 21 8.65 -5.66 -2.97
CA ALA A 21 8.28 -7.01 -3.37
C ALA A 21 6.81 -7.11 -3.83
N MET A 22 5.90 -6.36 -3.19
CA MET A 22 4.49 -6.33 -3.60
C MET A 22 4.30 -5.62 -4.93
N ILE A 23 4.95 -4.46 -5.14
CA ILE A 23 4.86 -3.70 -6.39
C ILE A 23 5.47 -4.50 -7.54
N ASP A 24 6.64 -5.11 -7.32
CA ASP A 24 7.31 -5.96 -8.31
C ASP A 24 6.46 -7.20 -8.66
N ALA A 25 5.59 -7.65 -7.75
CA ALA A 25 4.60 -8.71 -7.99
C ALA A 25 3.29 -8.21 -8.65
N GLY A 26 3.17 -6.91 -8.96
CA GLY A 26 2.02 -6.32 -9.64
C GLY A 26 0.94 -5.72 -8.72
N ALA A 27 1.20 -5.61 -7.42
CA ALA A 27 0.33 -4.83 -6.54
C ALA A 27 0.35 -3.35 -6.95
N LYS A 28 -0.81 -2.71 -6.91
CA LYS A 28 -0.95 -1.27 -7.22
C LYS A 28 -1.39 -0.51 -5.98
N PRO A 29 -0.93 0.73 -5.80
CA PRO A 29 -1.47 1.58 -4.77
C PRO A 29 -2.85 2.12 -5.18
N PHE A 30 -3.75 2.28 -4.21
CA PHE A 30 -5.12 2.75 -4.39
C PHE A 30 -5.37 4.04 -3.61
N ALA A 31 -6.26 4.89 -4.10
CA ALA A 31 -6.79 6.02 -3.33
C ALA A 31 -8.20 5.66 -2.84
N GLY A 32 -8.37 5.51 -1.53
CA GLY A 32 -9.68 5.36 -0.91
C GLY A 32 -9.68 6.02 0.47
N ASP A 33 -10.78 6.69 0.81
CA ASP A 33 -11.10 7.05 2.20
C ASP A 33 -11.93 5.92 2.80
N ILE A 34 -11.52 5.40 3.96
CA ILE A 34 -12.19 4.28 4.65
C ILE A 34 -13.37 4.82 5.48
N GLY A 35 -13.93 5.97 5.08
CA GLY A 35 -15.03 6.66 5.76
C GLY A 35 -16.41 6.43 5.13
N GLY A 36 -16.51 5.65 4.04
CA GLY A 36 -17.73 5.49 3.25
C GLY A 36 -18.04 4.04 2.87
N VAL A 37 -19.31 3.81 2.49
CA VAL A 37 -19.84 2.51 2.02
C VAL A 37 -19.03 2.07 0.80
N ALA A 38 -18.12 1.12 1.02
CA ALA A 38 -17.13 0.59 0.09
C ALA A 38 -16.14 1.65 -0.45
N PRO A 39 -14.84 1.57 -0.08
CA PRO A 39 -13.84 2.41 -0.70
C PRO A 39 -13.82 2.09 -2.20
N ASP A 40 -13.95 3.14 -2.98
CA ASP A 40 -13.69 3.19 -4.40
C ASP A 40 -12.19 2.89 -4.63
N PHE A 41 -11.80 1.62 -4.60
CA PHE A 41 -10.41 1.16 -4.73
C PHE A 41 -9.91 1.34 -6.17
N TYR A 42 -9.66 2.58 -6.60
CA TYR A 42 -9.08 2.86 -7.91
C TYR A 42 -7.56 3.06 -7.84
N PRO A 43 -6.78 2.49 -8.78
CA PRO A 43 -5.36 2.74 -8.88
C PRO A 43 -5.07 4.24 -8.90
N THR A 44 -4.04 4.67 -8.17
CA THR A 44 -3.73 6.10 -8.03
C THR A 44 -2.23 6.36 -8.09
N ASP A 45 -1.87 7.49 -8.69
CA ASP A 45 -0.50 8.02 -8.66
C ASP A 45 -0.25 8.95 -7.46
N ARG A 46 -1.23 9.11 -6.54
CA ARG A 46 -1.11 9.95 -5.33
C ARG A 46 0.13 9.60 -4.49
N TRP A 47 0.51 8.33 -4.50
CA TRP A 47 1.64 7.82 -3.71
C TRP A 47 2.97 7.93 -4.46
N GLY A 48 2.96 8.30 -5.74
CA GLY A 48 4.12 8.28 -6.62
C GLY A 48 3.90 7.39 -7.83
N THR A 49 4.86 7.44 -8.76
CA THR A 49 4.82 6.69 -10.02
C THR A 49 5.94 5.66 -10.12
N THR A 50 6.97 5.79 -9.29
CA THR A 50 8.03 4.80 -9.11
C THR A 50 7.82 4.02 -7.82
N ARG A 51 8.33 2.79 -7.74
CA ARG A 51 8.23 2.00 -6.51
C ARG A 51 8.90 2.69 -5.31
N GLU A 52 9.99 3.43 -5.57
CA GLU A 52 10.73 4.19 -4.56
C GLU A 52 9.86 5.31 -3.98
N GLU A 53 9.24 6.14 -4.84
CA GLU A 53 8.32 7.20 -4.41
C GLU A 53 7.14 6.63 -3.63
N ILE A 54 6.55 5.54 -4.12
CA ILE A 54 5.42 4.86 -3.48
C ILE A 54 5.81 4.37 -2.09
N ALA A 55 6.94 3.67 -1.95
CA ALA A 55 7.37 3.18 -0.65
C ALA A 55 7.65 4.31 0.33
N ASP A 56 8.33 5.38 -0.10
CA ASP A 56 8.63 6.52 0.77
C ASP A 56 7.37 7.25 1.23
N ALA A 57 6.41 7.45 0.33
CA ALA A 57 5.13 8.09 0.66
C ALA A 57 4.32 7.25 1.66
N LEU A 58 4.27 5.93 1.46
CA LEU A 58 3.55 5.01 2.34
C LEU A 58 4.20 4.90 3.72
N ILE A 59 5.52 4.76 3.78
CA ILE A 59 6.26 4.71 5.04
C ILE A 59 6.10 6.02 5.81
N THR A 60 6.18 7.15 5.11
CA THR A 60 5.96 8.47 5.72
C THR A 60 4.58 8.57 6.35
N GLU A 61 3.54 8.15 5.63
CA GLU A 61 2.16 8.15 6.15
C GLU A 61 1.99 7.19 7.34
N TRP A 62 2.56 5.99 7.25
CA TRP A 62 2.53 5.00 8.33
C TRP A 62 3.23 5.51 9.59
N GLN A 63 4.40 6.15 9.46
CA GLN A 63 5.12 6.75 10.57
C GLN A 63 4.35 7.92 11.20
N LYS A 64 3.65 8.75 10.41
CA LYS A 64 2.77 9.81 10.93
C LYS A 64 1.65 9.25 11.83
N ARG A 65 1.22 8.01 11.58
CA ARG A 65 0.20 7.29 12.38
C ARG A 65 0.80 6.55 13.59
N GLY A 66 2.10 6.68 13.83
CA GLY A 66 2.79 6.07 14.97
C GLY A 66 3.53 4.77 14.66
N GLY A 67 3.62 4.35 13.39
CA GLY A 67 4.44 3.21 13.00
C GLY A 67 3.99 1.85 13.57
N GLY A 68 2.70 1.72 13.87
CA GLY A 68 2.11 0.55 14.53
C GLY A 68 1.53 -0.48 13.56
N GLU A 69 0.76 -1.41 14.12
CA GLU A 69 -0.04 -2.37 13.35
C GLU A 69 -1.07 -1.61 12.50
N LEU A 70 -1.25 -2.07 11.26
CA LEU A 70 -2.18 -1.49 10.32
C LEU A 70 -3.35 -2.46 10.15
N GLU A 71 -4.57 -1.95 10.29
CA GLU A 71 -5.75 -2.76 10.01
C GLU A 71 -5.85 -3.06 8.51
N ILE A 72 -6.52 -4.16 8.15
CA ILE A 72 -6.69 -4.62 6.77
C ILE A 72 -7.23 -3.54 5.82
N TRP A 73 -8.01 -2.60 6.35
CA TRP A 73 -8.57 -1.49 5.57
C TRP A 73 -7.64 -0.27 5.48
N SER A 74 -6.62 -0.20 6.32
CA SER A 74 -5.71 0.95 6.44
C SER A 74 -4.64 1.02 5.35
N TYR A 75 -4.52 -0.02 4.51
CA TYR A 75 -3.51 -0.07 3.46
C TYR A 75 -4.06 0.38 2.11
N PRO A 76 -3.40 1.35 1.47
CA PRO A 76 -3.72 1.77 0.12
C PRO A 76 -2.99 0.89 -0.91
N PHE A 77 -2.87 -0.42 -0.71
CA PHE A 77 -2.28 -1.32 -1.72
C PHE A 77 -3.08 -2.62 -1.80
N ALA A 78 -3.26 -3.11 -3.01
CA ALA A 78 -3.86 -4.43 -3.26
C ALA A 78 -3.41 -4.98 -4.62
N PHE A 79 -3.70 -6.26 -4.83
CA PHE A 79 -3.63 -6.85 -6.16
C PHE A 79 -4.90 -6.48 -6.93
N VAL A 80 -4.74 -6.00 -8.17
CA VAL A 80 -5.85 -5.54 -9.01
C VAL A 80 -6.88 -6.65 -9.26
N GLU A 81 -6.43 -7.91 -9.36
CA GLU A 81 -7.30 -9.09 -9.55
C GLU A 81 -8.31 -9.33 -8.41
N VAL A 82 -8.02 -8.83 -7.21
CA VAL A 82 -8.89 -9.02 -6.03
C VAL A 82 -10.12 -8.11 -6.10
N TYR A 83 -10.02 -6.95 -6.75
CA TYR A 83 -11.08 -5.94 -6.78
C TYR A 83 -11.74 -5.76 -8.15
N TYR A 84 -11.05 -6.16 -9.23
CA TYR A 84 -11.59 -6.10 -10.60
C TYR A 84 -11.41 -7.45 -11.31
N PRO A 85 -12.26 -8.45 -11.02
CA PRO A 85 -12.17 -9.77 -11.64
C PRO A 85 -12.32 -9.74 -13.17
N ASP A 86 -12.86 -8.66 -13.73
CA ASP A 86 -13.19 -8.53 -15.16
C ASP A 86 -12.13 -7.73 -15.96
N GLY A 87 -11.01 -7.36 -15.34
CA GLY A 87 -9.95 -6.58 -15.99
C GLY A 87 -10.24 -5.09 -16.03
N TRP A 88 -9.67 -4.35 -15.08
CA TRP A 88 -9.77 -2.89 -15.04
C TRP A 88 -9.10 -2.23 -16.26
N THR A 89 -9.86 -1.44 -17.02
CA THR A 89 -9.38 -0.74 -18.24
C THR A 89 -8.99 0.73 -18.01
N GLY A 90 -9.04 1.21 -16.77
CA GLY A 90 -8.85 2.62 -16.46
C GLY A 90 -10.14 3.45 -16.51
N PRO A 91 -10.17 4.65 -15.91
CA PRO A 91 -11.21 5.63 -16.25
C PRO A 91 -11.05 6.01 -17.72
N GLU A 92 -12.15 5.97 -18.48
CA GLU A 92 -12.19 6.52 -19.84
C GLU A 92 -11.79 8.00 -19.80
N ARG A 93 -10.88 8.39 -20.71
CA ARG A 93 -10.38 9.76 -20.86
C ARG A 93 -11.43 10.71 -21.42
#